data_AF-A0A1Q8ITG6-F1
#
_entry.id   AF-A0A1Q8ITG6-F1
#
_cell.length_a   1.000
_cell.length_b   1.000
_cell.length_c   1.000
_cell.angle_alpha   90.00
_cell.angle_beta   90.00
_cell.angle_gamma   90.00
#
_symmetry.space_group_name_H-M   'P 1'
#
loop_
_entity.id
_entity.type
_entity.pdbx_description
1 polymer ?
#
loop_
_entity_poly.entity_id
_entity_poly.type
_entity_poly.pdbx_seq_one_letter_code
_entity_poly.pdbx_strand_id
1 'polypeptide(L)'
;MSMIELDPPGFQPPRPMAGDEGSRRTVLYGGYTVFSVFQPVFSVSHRRAIGYHASLRAHDEHARQVPSHEVFTQAARRGDLLELGRLAESLHLGNFNAFDSHDEWLFLSLHPAALMDTSYGDALLAGLKALGLPPQRVVLEVSEQAGGETTRFAEIIDSLRKSGFLIALDGFGAKHSNIDRVWNLRPDIVTLDRCILAQASEHSHIERVLPGLVSLLHESGQLVLMGGLSTERDALIALECNVDFVQGTFFAGPSVEPVKPQVAASLMDSLSAALRERVAAREKAQSARLAPYVTALETAAAQLLAGEPIADATAPLLTLGETARCFVLDGSGRQIGDNQLPPGRTSQRAKRFRPLLHSEGASWERRPYFIQAMRQPGRVHLTPPYLSINEAHLCVTASIAAHTPHGTQVLCVDINWEVAAHRN
;
A
#
# COMPACT_ATOMS: atom_id res chain seq x y z
N MET A 1 12.92 12.71 40.84
CA MET A 1 11.63 11.99 40.74
C MET A 1 10.55 12.91 41.30
N SER A 2 9.96 13.72 40.43
CA SER A 2 8.85 14.62 40.75
C SER A 2 7.59 13.94 40.25
N MET A 3 6.62 13.71 41.14
CA MET A 3 5.25 13.34 40.75
C MET A 3 4.70 14.45 39.85
N ILE A 4 4.65 14.21 38.54
CA ILE A 4 3.90 15.05 37.62
C ILE A 4 2.48 14.47 37.63
N GLU A 5 1.57 15.12 38.36
CA GLU A 5 0.13 14.89 38.21
C GLU A 5 -0.25 15.26 36.76
N LEU A 6 -0.41 14.24 35.91
CA LEU A 6 -1.05 14.39 34.60
C LEU A 6 -2.56 14.32 34.85
N ASP A 7 -3.15 15.41 35.35
CA ASP A 7 -4.58 15.51 35.65
C ASP A 7 -5.35 16.07 34.44
N PRO A 8 -6.15 15.27 33.71
CA PRO A 8 -7.18 15.80 32.83
C PRO A 8 -8.34 16.39 33.67
N PRO A 9 -8.83 17.60 33.37
CA PRO A 9 -9.94 18.20 34.12
C PRO A 9 -11.24 17.40 33.94
N GLY A 10 -11.91 17.07 35.05
CA GLY A 10 -13.28 16.51 35.06
C GLY A 10 -13.49 15.14 35.72
N PHE A 11 -12.45 14.49 36.26
CA PHE A 11 -12.58 13.12 36.79
C PHE A 11 -13.36 13.05 38.12
N GLN A 12 -14.46 12.28 38.18
CA GLN A 12 -15.13 11.91 39.43
C GLN A 12 -14.47 10.66 40.07
N PRO A 13 -14.33 10.60 41.41
CA PRO A 13 -13.63 9.52 42.12
C PRO A 13 -14.36 8.15 42.05
N PRO A 14 -13.64 7.01 42.22
CA PRO A 14 -12.22 6.91 42.58
C PRO A 14 -11.29 7.20 41.39
N ARG A 15 -10.26 7.99 41.68
CA ARG A 15 -9.33 8.54 40.70
C ARG A 15 -8.36 7.47 40.17
N PRO A 16 -7.83 7.67 38.97
CA PRO A 16 -6.81 6.81 38.44
C PRO A 16 -5.50 7.01 39.22
N MET A 17 -5.04 5.97 39.93
CA MET A 17 -3.77 6.00 40.65
C MET A 17 -2.65 5.43 39.77
N ALA A 18 -1.54 6.15 39.66
CA ALA A 18 -0.33 5.67 38.99
C ALA A 18 0.32 4.55 39.83
N GLY A 19 0.48 3.34 39.28
CA GLY A 19 1.21 2.25 39.93
C GLY A 19 2.73 2.32 39.68
N ASP A 20 3.53 2.09 40.73
CA ASP A 20 5.01 2.16 40.73
C ASP A 20 5.69 0.81 40.44
N GLU A 21 5.14 -0.03 39.54
CA GLU A 21 5.84 -1.25 39.09
C GLU A 21 6.82 -0.93 37.96
N GLY A 22 8.03 -0.49 38.34
CA GLY A 22 9.23 -0.50 37.50
C GLY A 22 9.15 0.34 36.22
N SER A 23 9.54 1.62 36.30
CA SER A 23 9.68 2.59 35.18
C SER A 23 8.42 2.90 34.34
N ARG A 24 7.35 2.11 34.43
CA ARG A 24 6.15 2.25 33.60
C ARG A 24 4.93 2.53 34.46
N ARG A 25 4.15 3.51 34.03
CA ARG A 25 2.92 3.94 34.67
C ARG A 25 1.81 2.97 34.28
N THR A 26 1.08 2.50 35.29
CA THR A 26 -0.21 1.83 35.17
C THR A 26 -1.27 2.67 35.84
N VAL A 27 -2.54 2.44 35.52
CA VAL A 27 -3.64 3.28 36.03
C VAL A 27 -4.82 2.41 36.46
N LEU A 28 -5.38 2.67 37.64
CA LEU A 28 -6.65 2.04 38.06
C LEU A 28 -7.85 2.77 37.45
N TYR A 29 -8.65 2.09 36.63
CA TYR A 29 -9.83 2.64 35.98
C TYR A 29 -11.03 1.70 36.15
N GLY A 30 -11.99 2.10 36.98
CA GLY A 30 -13.27 1.41 37.10
C GLY A 30 -13.19 -0.10 37.40
N GLY A 31 -12.24 -0.50 38.27
CA GLY A 31 -11.97 -1.90 38.63
C GLY A 31 -10.91 -2.60 37.77
N TYR A 32 -10.36 -1.92 36.76
CA TYR A 32 -9.31 -2.44 35.88
C TYR A 32 -7.98 -1.75 36.14
N THR A 33 -6.89 -2.50 36.16
CA THR A 33 -5.54 -1.94 36.05
C THR A 33 -5.18 -1.86 34.57
N VAL A 34 -5.12 -0.66 34.02
CA VAL A 34 -4.82 -0.41 32.61
C VAL A 34 -3.37 0.02 32.41
N PHE A 35 -2.78 -0.39 31.28
CA PHE A 35 -1.39 -0.11 30.92
C PHE A 35 -1.20 0.03 29.41
N SER A 36 -0.11 0.71 29.01
CA SER A 36 0.25 0.88 27.60
C SER A 36 1.03 -0.32 27.09
N VAL A 37 0.70 -0.78 25.88
CA VAL A 37 1.59 -1.58 25.05
C VAL A 37 1.81 -0.87 23.71
N PHE A 38 2.95 -1.14 23.11
CA PHE A 38 3.46 -0.45 21.94
C PHE A 38 3.79 -1.49 20.87
N GLN A 39 3.20 -1.34 19.69
CA GLN A 39 3.51 -2.18 18.55
C GLN A 39 4.37 -1.41 17.55
N PRO A 40 5.58 -1.88 17.20
CA PRO A 40 6.47 -1.15 16.32
C PRO A 40 5.91 -1.03 14.90
N VAL A 41 6.16 0.12 14.29
CA VAL A 41 6.01 0.39 12.87
C VAL A 41 7.42 0.45 12.29
N PHE A 42 7.70 -0.35 11.26
CA PHE A 42 9.04 -0.47 10.68
C PHE A 42 9.12 0.24 9.34
N SER A 43 10.29 0.83 9.07
CA SER A 43 10.69 1.17 7.71
C SER A 43 11.76 0.19 7.25
N VAL A 44 11.48 -0.50 6.14
CA VAL A 44 12.42 -1.45 5.54
C VAL A 44 13.66 -0.71 5.06
N SER A 45 13.49 0.41 4.35
CA SER A 45 14.59 1.21 3.80
C SER A 45 15.53 1.75 4.87
N HIS A 46 15.00 2.20 6.01
CA HIS A 46 15.80 2.70 7.13
C HIS A 46 16.28 1.59 8.07
N ARG A 47 15.81 0.36 7.87
CA ARG A 47 16.16 -0.83 8.68
C ARG A 47 15.93 -0.64 10.19
N ARG A 48 14.87 0.06 10.56
CA ARG A 48 14.55 0.33 11.97
C ARG A 48 13.05 0.48 12.22
N ALA A 49 12.66 0.39 13.48
CA ALA A 49 11.37 0.91 13.91
C ALA A 49 11.39 2.44 13.79
N ILE A 50 10.40 3.01 13.12
CA ILE A 50 10.23 4.47 12.95
C ILE A 50 9.20 5.05 13.92
N GLY A 51 8.43 4.19 14.57
CA GLY A 51 7.43 4.59 15.53
C GLY A 51 6.70 3.41 16.15
N TYR A 52 5.73 3.69 17.00
CA TYR A 52 4.96 2.70 17.74
C TYR A 52 3.49 3.09 17.83
N HIS A 53 2.60 2.17 17.46
CA HIS A 53 1.18 2.27 17.81
C HIS A 53 0.99 1.96 19.28
N ALA A 54 0.50 2.93 20.04
CA ALA A 54 0.13 2.71 21.41
C ALA A 54 -1.28 2.14 21.50
N SER A 55 -1.46 1.15 22.37
CA SER A 55 -2.78 0.63 22.68
C SER A 55 -2.87 0.25 24.15
N LEU A 56 -4.09 0.33 24.68
CA LEU A 56 -4.36 -0.01 26.07
C LEU A 56 -4.47 -1.54 26.22
N ARG A 57 -3.99 -2.07 27.34
CA ARG A 57 -4.27 -3.41 27.86
C ARG A 57 -4.76 -3.27 29.29
N ALA A 58 -5.47 -4.29 29.78
CA ALA A 58 -6.11 -4.22 31.09
C ALA A 58 -6.06 -5.57 31.81
N HIS A 59 -5.91 -5.52 33.12
CA HIS A 59 -6.19 -6.63 34.02
C HIS A 59 -7.39 -6.28 34.91
N ASP A 60 -8.18 -7.28 35.30
CA ASP A 60 -9.22 -7.12 36.32
C ASP A 60 -8.62 -7.06 37.75
N GLU A 61 -9.48 -6.88 38.74
CA GLU A 61 -9.11 -6.87 40.18
C GLU A 61 -8.44 -8.17 40.66
N HIS A 62 -8.58 -9.27 39.91
CA HIS A 62 -7.97 -10.57 40.17
C HIS A 62 -6.70 -10.80 39.32
N ALA A 63 -6.14 -9.74 38.73
CA ALA A 63 -4.98 -9.75 37.85
C ALA A 63 -5.13 -10.60 36.58
N ARG A 64 -6.36 -10.91 36.14
CA ARG A 64 -6.61 -11.64 34.90
C ARG A 64 -6.67 -10.67 33.73
N GLN A 65 -6.08 -11.07 32.61
CA GLN A 65 -6.12 -10.26 31.39
C GLN A 65 -7.54 -10.09 30.87
N VAL A 66 -7.91 -8.83 30.63
CA VAL A 66 -9.20 -8.42 30.07
C VAL A 66 -8.96 -7.87 28.65
N PRO A 67 -9.76 -8.28 27.65
CA PRO A 67 -9.71 -7.68 26.33
C PRO A 67 -9.99 -6.17 26.39
N SER A 68 -9.15 -5.36 25.74
CA SER A 68 -9.26 -3.90 25.81
C SER A 68 -10.63 -3.37 25.38
N HIS A 69 -11.27 -4.02 24.39
CA HIS A 69 -12.60 -3.63 23.92
C HIS A 69 -13.68 -3.72 25.01
N GLU A 70 -13.53 -4.60 26.00
CA GLU A 70 -14.45 -4.68 27.13
C GLU A 70 -14.34 -3.43 28.01
N VAL A 71 -13.12 -2.94 28.27
CA VAL A 71 -12.89 -1.70 29.03
C VAL A 71 -13.54 -0.50 28.34
N PHE A 72 -13.34 -0.36 27.03
CA PHE A 72 -14.00 0.70 26.25
C PHE A 72 -15.53 0.54 26.21
N THR A 73 -16.04 -0.69 26.16
CA THR A 73 -17.49 -0.96 26.22
C THR A 73 -18.07 -0.54 27.57
N GLN A 74 -17.38 -0.83 28.68
CA GLN A 74 -17.82 -0.39 30.01
C GLN A 74 -17.76 1.13 30.14
N ALA A 75 -16.72 1.77 29.60
CA ALA A 75 -16.62 3.22 29.57
C ALA A 75 -17.79 3.87 28.80
N ALA A 76 -18.11 3.33 27.62
CA ALA A 76 -19.25 3.77 26.83
C ALA A 76 -20.58 3.62 27.58
N ARG A 77 -20.77 2.53 28.34
CA ARG A 77 -21.98 2.30 29.16
C ARG A 77 -22.09 3.26 30.34
N ARG A 78 -20.97 3.68 30.92
CA ARG A 78 -20.91 4.67 32.02
C ARG A 78 -20.96 6.11 31.53
N GLY A 79 -20.72 6.35 30.25
CA GLY A 79 -20.70 7.68 29.65
C GLY A 79 -19.37 8.42 29.80
N ASP A 80 -18.29 7.71 30.18
CA ASP A 80 -16.95 8.28 30.44
C ASP A 80 -15.91 7.85 29.38
N LEU A 81 -16.37 7.57 28.15
CA LEU A 81 -15.52 7.11 27.04
C LEU A 81 -14.48 8.15 26.62
N LEU A 82 -14.83 9.45 26.65
CA LEU A 82 -13.91 10.53 26.30
C LEU A 82 -12.80 10.66 27.36
N GLU A 83 -13.17 10.51 28.62
CA GLU A 83 -12.28 10.53 29.78
C GLU A 83 -11.31 9.35 29.75
N LEU A 84 -11.78 8.15 29.43
CA LEU A 84 -10.92 7.00 29.19
C LEU A 84 -9.95 7.25 28.03
N GLY A 85 -10.41 7.89 26.95
CA GLY A 85 -9.55 8.29 25.83
C GLY A 85 -8.40 9.21 26.27
N ARG A 86 -8.71 10.28 27.00
CA ARG A 86 -7.72 11.24 27.53
C ARG A 86 -6.75 10.59 28.52
N LEU A 87 -7.26 9.68 29.35
CA LEU A 87 -6.45 8.89 30.27
C LEU A 87 -5.49 7.98 29.50
N ALA A 88 -5.97 7.27 28.48
CA ALA A 88 -5.14 6.42 27.64
C ALA A 88 -4.06 7.22 26.93
N GLU A 89 -4.38 8.37 26.34
CA GLU A 89 -3.39 9.26 25.71
C GLU A 89 -2.32 9.72 26.70
N SER A 90 -2.71 10.21 27.87
CA SER A 90 -1.78 10.67 28.90
C SER A 90 -0.86 9.53 29.37
N LEU A 91 -1.42 8.33 29.51
CA LEU A 91 -0.69 7.11 29.88
C LEU A 91 0.29 6.67 28.77
N HIS A 92 -0.14 6.72 27.51
CA HIS A 92 0.67 6.40 26.35
C HIS A 92 1.83 7.38 26.21
N LEU A 93 1.58 8.68 26.30
CA LEU A 93 2.62 9.73 26.28
C LEU A 93 3.63 9.55 27.40
N GLY A 94 3.17 9.36 28.63
CA GLY A 94 4.05 9.16 29.79
C GLY A 94 4.93 7.92 29.66
N ASN A 95 4.37 6.80 29.22
CA ASN A 95 5.10 5.54 29.05
C ASN A 95 6.03 5.56 27.83
N PHE A 96 5.66 6.25 26.76
CA PHE A 96 6.48 6.43 25.58
C PHE A 96 7.70 7.33 25.87
N ASN A 97 7.51 8.41 26.64
CA ASN A 97 8.59 9.30 27.04
C ASN A 97 9.63 8.61 27.95
N ALA A 98 9.27 7.47 28.55
CA ALA A 98 10.20 6.63 29.31
C ALA A 98 11.04 5.70 28.41
N PHE A 99 10.76 5.61 27.11
CA PHE A 99 11.63 4.93 26.17
C PHE A 99 12.91 5.75 25.98
N ASP A 100 14.05 5.08 25.80
CA ASP A 100 15.29 5.72 25.31
C ASP A 100 15.18 6.00 23.81
N SER A 101 14.11 6.72 23.45
CA SER A 101 13.64 6.93 22.09
C SER A 101 13.90 8.38 21.70
N HIS A 102 14.68 8.55 20.64
CA HIS A 102 15.16 9.87 20.22
C HIS A 102 14.27 10.43 19.10
N ASP A 103 14.04 9.63 18.06
CA ASP A 103 13.44 10.09 16.79
C ASP A 103 12.19 9.30 16.36
N GLU A 104 11.76 8.31 17.15
CA GLU A 104 10.61 7.48 16.78
C GLU A 104 9.29 8.23 16.99
N TRP A 105 8.26 7.91 16.21
CA TRP A 105 6.93 8.48 16.39
C TRP A 105 6.08 7.67 17.37
N LEU A 106 5.24 8.37 18.13
CA LEU A 106 4.14 7.78 18.85
C LEU A 106 2.87 7.96 18.03
N PHE A 107 2.28 6.86 17.61
CA PHE A 107 0.98 6.90 16.94
C PHE A 107 -0.14 6.74 17.99
N LEU A 108 -1.09 7.67 17.97
CA LEU A 108 -2.22 7.74 18.88
C LEU A 108 -3.53 7.78 18.08
N SER A 109 -4.44 6.87 18.38
CA SER A 109 -5.77 6.87 17.78
C SER A 109 -6.64 8.00 18.34
N LEU A 110 -7.10 8.87 17.44
CA LEU A 110 -7.91 10.02 17.79
C LEU A 110 -9.39 9.63 17.82
N HIS A 111 -10.02 9.76 18.98
CA HIS A 111 -11.44 9.47 19.11
C HIS A 111 -12.27 10.58 18.43
N PRO A 112 -13.28 10.26 17.59
CA PRO A 112 -14.07 11.26 16.87
C PRO A 112 -14.73 12.31 17.78
N ALA A 113 -15.16 11.91 18.98
CA ALA A 113 -15.74 12.83 19.96
C ALA A 113 -14.73 13.86 20.49
N ALA A 114 -13.43 13.52 20.55
CA ALA A 114 -12.39 14.45 20.99
C ALA A 114 -12.22 15.61 19.98
N LEU A 115 -12.47 15.34 18.70
CA LEU A 115 -12.46 16.35 17.63
C LEU A 115 -13.63 17.33 17.73
N MET A 116 -14.67 17.05 18.52
CA MET A 116 -15.74 18.02 18.76
C MET A 116 -15.42 18.99 19.90
N ASP A 117 -14.41 18.66 20.72
CA ASP A 117 -13.96 19.49 21.83
C ASP A 117 -12.87 20.46 21.36
N THR A 118 -13.18 21.75 21.34
CA THR A 118 -12.26 22.80 20.91
C THR A 118 -11.03 22.96 21.81
N SER A 119 -11.07 22.44 23.04
CA SER A 119 -9.94 22.49 23.99
C SER A 119 -8.98 21.30 23.88
N TYR A 120 -9.33 20.26 23.09
CA TYR A 120 -8.56 19.02 23.01
C TYR A 120 -7.11 19.27 22.55
N GLY A 121 -6.93 20.01 21.45
CA GLY A 121 -5.60 20.28 20.89
C GLY A 121 -4.70 21.02 21.89
N ASP A 122 -5.23 22.03 22.57
CA ASP A 122 -4.49 22.82 23.57
C ASP A 122 -4.10 21.96 24.79
N ALA A 123 -5.01 21.09 25.26
CA ALA A 123 -4.73 20.18 26.36
C ALA A 123 -3.63 19.16 26.01
N LEU A 124 -3.67 18.60 24.79
CA LEU A 124 -2.64 17.68 24.32
C LEU A 124 -1.27 18.36 24.21
N LEU A 125 -1.22 19.59 23.67
CA LEU A 125 -0.01 20.39 23.59
C LEU A 125 0.57 20.72 24.97
N ALA A 126 -0.29 21.05 25.94
CA ALA A 126 0.14 21.29 27.32
C ALA A 126 0.76 20.03 27.95
N GLY A 127 0.15 18.85 27.73
CA GLY A 127 0.68 17.56 28.18
C GLY A 127 2.04 17.24 27.56
N LEU A 128 2.20 17.45 26.26
CA LEU A 128 3.47 17.30 25.55
C LEU A 128 4.56 18.23 26.09
N LYS A 129 4.21 19.51 26.30
CA LYS A 129 5.13 20.51 26.86
C LYS A 129 5.60 20.11 28.26
N ALA A 130 4.73 19.57 29.10
CA ALA A 130 5.09 19.09 30.44
C ALA A 130 6.06 17.90 30.42
N LEU A 131 6.01 17.09 29.36
CA LEU A 131 6.92 15.96 29.14
C LEU A 131 8.20 16.34 28.39
N GLY A 132 8.28 17.54 27.82
CA GLY A 132 9.38 17.96 26.94
C GLY A 132 9.35 17.26 25.57
N LEU A 133 8.23 16.65 25.19
CA LEU A 133 8.09 15.93 23.93
C LEU A 133 7.58 16.89 22.83
N PRO A 134 8.26 17.03 21.68
CA PRO A 134 7.80 17.90 20.61
C PRO A 134 6.57 17.29 19.89
N PRO A 135 5.58 18.10 19.45
CA PRO A 135 4.38 17.61 18.75
C PRO A 135 4.67 16.81 17.48
N GLN A 136 5.78 17.09 16.80
CA GLN A 136 6.23 16.38 15.59
C GLN A 136 6.57 14.90 15.86
N ARG A 137 6.68 14.51 17.14
CA ARG A 137 6.87 13.12 17.55
C ARG A 137 5.57 12.36 17.76
N VAL A 138 4.42 13.00 17.59
CA VAL A 138 3.11 12.38 17.73
C VAL A 138 2.40 12.37 16.38
N VAL A 139 1.99 11.18 15.96
CA VAL A 139 1.13 10.94 14.81
C VAL A 139 -0.29 10.71 15.34
N LEU A 140 -1.23 11.57 14.97
CA LEU A 140 -2.64 11.43 15.32
C LEU A 140 -3.35 10.65 14.22
N GLU A 141 -3.83 9.45 14.54
CA GLU A 141 -4.56 8.60 13.62
C GLU A 141 -6.03 8.92 13.64
N VAL A 142 -6.53 9.34 12.48
CA VAL A 142 -7.93 9.67 12.27
C VAL A 142 -8.58 8.49 11.57
N SER A 143 -9.58 7.89 12.22
CA SER A 143 -10.36 6.80 11.62
C SER A 143 -11.16 7.29 10.40
N GLU A 144 -11.34 6.41 9.42
CA GLU A 144 -12.26 6.65 8.30
C GLU A 144 -13.65 7.11 8.78
N GLN A 145 -14.19 6.57 9.86
CA GLN A 145 -15.57 6.88 10.25
C GLN A 145 -15.71 8.21 11.02
N ALA A 146 -14.60 8.89 11.30
CA ALA A 146 -14.59 10.12 12.06
C ALA A 146 -15.06 11.34 11.23
N GLY A 147 -15.92 12.18 11.84
CA GLY A 147 -16.17 13.56 11.41
C GLY A 147 -17.07 13.80 10.19
N GLY A 148 -17.37 12.77 9.40
CA GLY A 148 -18.08 12.94 8.12
C GLY A 148 -17.34 13.85 7.13
N GLU A 149 -17.99 14.19 6.01
CA GLU A 149 -17.44 15.14 5.02
C GLU A 149 -17.77 16.59 5.40
N THR A 150 -17.38 17.04 6.59
CA THR A 150 -17.65 18.41 7.03
C THR A 150 -16.39 19.29 6.97
N THR A 151 -16.55 20.53 6.49
CA THR A 151 -15.49 21.56 6.45
C THR A 151 -14.85 21.76 7.83
N ARG A 152 -15.67 21.74 8.88
CA ARG A 152 -15.21 21.88 10.27
C ARG A 152 -14.20 20.80 10.67
N PHE A 153 -14.38 19.56 10.20
CA PHE A 153 -13.47 18.49 10.52
C PHE A 153 -12.08 18.72 9.90
N ALA A 154 -12.05 19.12 8.63
CA ALA A 154 -10.80 19.46 7.95
C ALA A 154 -10.08 20.65 8.61
N GLU A 155 -10.80 21.66 9.09
CA GLU A 155 -10.23 22.79 9.82
C GLU A 155 -9.55 22.37 11.13
N ILE A 156 -10.14 21.42 11.87
CA ILE A 156 -9.56 20.93 13.13
C ILE A 156 -8.29 20.12 12.86
N ILE A 157 -8.31 19.24 11.86
CA ILE A 157 -7.13 18.49 11.43
C ILE A 157 -6.02 19.45 10.97
N ASP A 158 -6.36 20.50 10.22
CA ASP A 158 -5.39 21.51 9.80
C ASP A 158 -4.82 22.32 10.98
N SER A 159 -5.65 22.63 11.99
CA SER A 159 -5.19 23.26 13.22
C SER A 159 -4.21 22.37 13.99
N LEU A 160 -4.49 21.07 14.12
CA LEU A 160 -3.58 20.12 14.76
C LEU A 160 -2.26 20.02 14.00
N ARG A 161 -2.31 19.94 12.66
CA ARG A 161 -1.10 19.96 11.83
C ARG A 161 -0.28 21.24 12.02
N LYS A 162 -0.92 22.41 12.04
CA LYS A 162 -0.26 23.71 12.29
C LYS A 162 0.41 23.79 13.66
N SER A 163 -0.11 23.06 14.64
CA SER A 163 0.51 22.90 15.96
C SER A 163 1.71 21.95 15.97
N GLY A 164 2.01 21.29 14.83
CA GLY A 164 3.20 20.47 14.62
C GLY A 164 2.95 18.97 14.70
N PHE A 165 1.72 18.51 14.90
CA PHE A 165 1.40 17.08 14.86
C PHE A 165 1.47 16.53 13.44
N LEU A 166 1.84 15.26 13.32
CA LEU A 166 1.64 14.50 12.08
C LEU A 166 0.23 13.91 12.09
N ILE A 167 -0.40 13.83 10.93
CA ILE A 167 -1.75 13.28 10.77
C ILE A 167 -1.67 12.00 9.95
N ALA A 168 -2.24 10.91 10.48
CA ALA A 168 -2.44 9.67 9.75
C ALA A 168 -3.93 9.45 9.47
N LEU A 169 -4.27 8.96 8.28
CA LEU A 169 -5.61 8.47 7.95
C LEU A 169 -5.61 6.94 8.04
N ASP A 170 -6.42 6.39 8.95
CA ASP A 170 -6.52 4.95 9.16
C ASP A 170 -7.64 4.30 8.34
N GLY A 171 -7.39 3.08 7.85
CA GLY A 171 -8.38 2.24 7.17
C GLY A 171 -8.63 2.58 5.69
N PHE A 172 -7.67 3.17 4.98
CA PHE A 172 -7.86 3.50 3.57
C PHE A 172 -8.15 2.24 2.73
N GLY A 173 -9.19 2.34 1.89
CA GLY A 173 -9.80 1.29 1.06
C GLY A 173 -10.68 0.25 1.79
N ALA A 174 -11.04 0.49 3.06
CA ALA A 174 -12.27 -0.08 3.62
C ALA A 174 -13.53 0.60 2.99
N LYS A 175 -14.71 0.00 3.21
CA LYS A 175 -15.98 0.20 2.47
C LYS A 175 -16.35 1.63 2.02
N HIS A 176 -15.88 2.71 2.66
CA HIS A 176 -16.18 4.10 2.27
C HIS A 176 -14.95 5.04 2.24
N SER A 177 -13.72 4.52 2.39
CA SER A 177 -12.50 5.32 2.28
C SER A 177 -12.23 5.68 0.83
N ASN A 178 -12.54 6.92 0.46
CA ASN A 178 -12.33 7.46 -0.89
C ASN A 178 -11.11 8.38 -0.94
N ILE A 179 -10.48 8.46 -2.11
CA ILE A 179 -9.33 9.33 -2.39
C ILE A 179 -9.64 10.81 -2.11
N ASP A 180 -10.90 11.22 -2.28
CA ASP A 180 -11.36 12.59 -1.99
C ASP A 180 -11.02 13.01 -0.55
N ARG A 181 -11.05 12.09 0.41
CA ARG A 181 -10.70 12.41 1.80
C ARG A 181 -9.21 12.60 2.00
N VAL A 182 -8.38 11.86 1.29
CA VAL A 182 -6.93 12.08 1.30
C VAL A 182 -6.62 13.48 0.76
N TRP A 183 -7.27 13.90 -0.32
CA TRP A 183 -7.09 15.24 -0.89
C TRP A 183 -7.63 16.36 -0.01
N ASN A 184 -8.75 16.14 0.67
CA ASN A 184 -9.37 17.13 1.55
C ASN A 184 -8.63 17.27 2.87
N LEU A 185 -8.29 16.16 3.52
CA LEU A 185 -7.63 16.17 4.83
C LEU A 185 -6.12 16.39 4.72
N ARG A 186 -5.50 16.02 3.59
CA ARG A 186 -4.04 16.08 3.36
C ARG A 186 -3.25 15.45 4.51
N PRO A 187 -3.52 14.18 4.87
CA PRO A 187 -2.74 13.52 5.91
C PRO A 187 -1.27 13.39 5.48
N ASP A 188 -0.38 13.22 6.44
CA ASP A 188 1.04 12.93 6.19
C ASP A 188 1.24 11.44 5.89
N ILE A 189 0.43 10.58 6.53
CA ILE A 189 0.48 9.11 6.41
C ILE A 189 -0.91 8.56 6.08
N VAL A 190 -0.97 7.56 5.21
CA VAL A 190 -2.18 6.78 4.93
C VAL A 190 -1.93 5.32 5.28
N THR A 191 -2.74 4.78 6.20
CA THR A 191 -2.71 3.36 6.55
C THR A 191 -3.68 2.60 5.65
N LEU A 192 -3.18 1.60 4.93
CA LEU A 192 -4.02 0.71 4.11
C LEU A 192 -4.73 -0.31 4.99
N ASP A 193 -6.03 -0.51 4.73
CA ASP A 193 -6.82 -1.50 5.45
C ASP A 193 -6.34 -2.92 5.13
N ARG A 194 -6.24 -3.76 6.17
CA ARG A 194 -5.85 -5.17 6.06
C ARG A 194 -6.71 -5.98 5.10
N CYS A 195 -7.95 -5.59 4.83
CA CYS A 195 -8.84 -6.26 3.90
C CYS A 195 -8.33 -6.15 2.46
N ILE A 196 -7.69 -5.03 2.07
CA ILE A 196 -7.08 -4.90 0.74
C ILE A 196 -5.98 -5.95 0.58
N LEU A 197 -5.16 -6.10 1.61
CA LEU A 197 -4.09 -7.08 1.62
C LEU A 197 -4.62 -8.52 1.62
N ALA A 198 -5.63 -8.82 2.45
CA ALA A 198 -6.25 -10.16 2.46
C ALA A 198 -6.77 -10.52 1.05
N GLN A 199 -7.42 -9.56 0.40
CA GLN A 199 -7.90 -9.69 -0.97
C GLN A 199 -6.74 -9.81 -1.99
N ALA A 200 -5.66 -9.05 -1.84
CA ALA A 200 -4.47 -9.15 -2.69
C ALA A 200 -3.77 -10.51 -2.54
N SER A 201 -3.69 -11.04 -1.33
CA SER A 201 -3.08 -12.34 -1.03
C SER A 201 -3.83 -13.51 -1.69
N GLU A 202 -5.16 -13.40 -1.84
CA GLU A 202 -6.04 -14.41 -2.45
C GLU A 202 -6.31 -14.19 -3.95
N HIS A 203 -6.21 -12.96 -4.43
CA HIS A 203 -6.62 -12.59 -5.79
C HIS A 203 -5.51 -11.85 -6.54
N SER A 204 -4.88 -12.55 -7.49
CA SER A 204 -3.77 -12.00 -8.29
C SER A 204 -4.09 -10.70 -9.04
N HIS A 205 -5.37 -10.44 -9.35
CA HIS A 205 -5.76 -9.18 -10.00
C HIS A 205 -5.70 -7.99 -9.04
N ILE A 206 -5.96 -8.20 -7.75
CA ILE A 206 -5.87 -7.19 -6.69
C ILE A 206 -4.39 -6.94 -6.35
N GLU A 207 -3.60 -8.01 -6.20
CA GLU A 207 -2.14 -7.93 -6.04
C GLU A 207 -1.48 -7.10 -7.15
N ARG A 208 -1.95 -7.21 -8.40
CA ARG A 208 -1.42 -6.45 -9.54
C ARG A 208 -1.77 -4.96 -9.52
N VAL A 209 -2.92 -4.56 -8.98
CA VAL A 209 -3.34 -3.14 -8.99
C VAL A 209 -2.86 -2.37 -7.76
N LEU A 210 -2.52 -3.08 -6.69
CA LEU A 210 -2.11 -2.48 -5.41
C LEU A 210 -0.89 -1.55 -5.53
N PRO A 211 0.18 -1.86 -6.30
CA PRO A 211 1.28 -0.91 -6.52
C PRO A 211 0.82 0.40 -7.17
N GLY A 212 -0.18 0.35 -8.06
CA GLY A 212 -0.76 1.54 -8.67
C GLY A 212 -1.52 2.40 -7.67
N LEU A 213 -2.19 1.78 -6.69
CA LEU A 213 -2.85 2.50 -5.60
C LEU A 213 -1.84 3.21 -4.69
N VAL A 214 -0.73 2.53 -4.35
CA VAL A 214 0.36 3.13 -3.55
C VAL A 214 1.01 4.29 -4.32
N SER A 215 1.30 4.10 -5.61
CA SER A 215 1.84 5.18 -6.48
C SER A 215 0.93 6.40 -6.50
N LEU A 216 -0.40 6.21 -6.56
CA LEU A 216 -1.37 7.31 -6.52
C LEU A 216 -1.27 8.08 -5.20
N LEU A 217 -1.19 7.38 -4.05
CA LEU A 217 -1.03 8.02 -2.74
C LEU A 217 0.31 8.77 -2.62
N HIS A 218 1.40 8.21 -3.17
CA HIS A 218 2.69 8.89 -3.24
C HIS A 218 2.62 10.16 -4.10
N GLU A 219 1.97 10.09 -5.26
CA GLU A 219 1.76 11.24 -6.16
C GLU A 219 0.90 12.34 -5.52
N SER A 220 -0.02 11.98 -4.62
CA SER A 220 -0.77 12.96 -3.81
C SER A 220 -0.02 13.46 -2.57
N GLY A 221 1.21 12.98 -2.32
CA GLY A 221 2.13 13.48 -1.30
C GLY A 221 2.07 12.77 0.05
N GLN A 222 1.50 11.57 0.13
CA GLN A 222 1.35 10.81 1.38
C GLN A 222 2.40 9.71 1.48
N LEU A 223 2.86 9.44 2.70
CA LEU A 223 3.55 8.18 3.02
C LEU A 223 2.50 7.09 3.26
N VAL A 224 2.83 5.84 2.93
CA VAL A 224 1.91 4.70 3.02
C VAL A 224 2.39 3.69 4.06
N LEU A 225 1.52 3.41 5.03
CA LEU A 225 1.68 2.35 6.02
C LEU A 225 0.78 1.17 5.67
N MET A 226 1.32 -0.04 5.64
CA MET A 226 0.51 -1.26 5.59
C MET A 226 0.54 -1.98 6.93
N GLY A 227 -0.61 -2.02 7.60
CA GLY A 227 -0.80 -2.66 8.90
C GLY A 227 -1.38 -4.06 8.82
N GLY A 228 -1.27 -4.81 9.94
CA GLY A 228 -1.89 -6.12 10.09
C GLY A 228 -1.16 -7.27 9.37
N LEU A 229 0.11 -7.10 9.00
CA LEU A 229 0.88 -8.14 8.29
C LEU A 229 1.13 -9.35 9.21
N SER A 230 0.67 -10.52 8.78
CA SER A 230 0.69 -11.73 9.62
C SER A 230 1.64 -12.81 9.10
N THR A 231 1.96 -12.77 7.80
CA THR A 231 2.81 -13.75 7.13
C THR A 231 3.95 -13.10 6.36
N GLU A 232 4.97 -13.89 5.99
CA GLU A 232 6.04 -13.42 5.09
C GLU A 232 5.48 -13.03 3.72
N ARG A 233 4.46 -13.75 3.22
CA ARG A 233 3.79 -13.42 1.96
C ARG A 233 3.17 -12.02 2.00
N ASP A 234 2.49 -11.69 3.09
CA ASP A 234 1.91 -10.36 3.31
C ASP A 234 2.98 -9.26 3.27
N ALA A 235 4.09 -9.49 3.99
CA ALA A 235 5.22 -8.57 4.02
C ALA A 235 5.82 -8.39 2.62
N LEU A 236 6.08 -9.46 1.88
CA LEU A 236 6.62 -9.38 0.53
C LEU A 236 5.69 -8.62 -0.43
N ILE A 237 4.37 -8.84 -0.36
CA ILE A 237 3.39 -8.08 -1.15
C ILE A 237 3.47 -6.59 -0.81
N ALA A 238 3.55 -6.23 0.48
CA ALA A 238 3.67 -4.84 0.91
C ALA A 238 4.91 -4.17 0.30
N LEU A 239 6.07 -4.85 0.32
CA LEU A 239 7.30 -4.33 -0.27
C LEU A 239 7.24 -4.24 -1.79
N GLU A 240 6.65 -5.23 -2.47
CA GLU A 240 6.44 -5.20 -3.93
C GLU A 240 5.52 -4.03 -4.35
N CYS A 241 4.63 -3.59 -3.45
CA CYS A 241 3.79 -2.42 -3.64
C CYS A 241 4.49 -1.10 -3.33
N ASN A 242 5.74 -1.13 -2.87
CA ASN A 242 6.54 0.04 -2.51
C ASN A 242 5.96 0.87 -1.35
N VAL A 243 5.36 0.23 -0.34
CA VAL A 243 4.92 0.96 0.87
C VAL A 243 6.11 1.44 1.69
N ASP A 244 5.94 2.58 2.37
CA ASP A 244 7.01 3.21 3.16
C ASP A 244 7.22 2.53 4.51
N PHE A 245 6.10 2.10 5.11
CA PHE A 245 6.05 1.55 6.45
C PHE A 245 5.23 0.26 6.52
N VAL A 246 5.65 -0.64 7.40
CA VAL A 246 4.99 -1.93 7.64
C VAL A 246 4.78 -2.18 9.12
N GLN A 247 3.68 -2.83 9.45
CA GLN A 247 3.38 -3.26 10.82
C GLN A 247 2.58 -4.56 10.83
N GLY A 248 2.87 -5.45 11.79
CA GLY A 248 2.04 -6.61 12.06
C GLY A 248 2.74 -7.67 12.91
N THR A 249 2.00 -8.71 13.27
CA THR A 249 2.49 -9.80 14.12
C THR A 249 3.60 -10.62 13.46
N PHE A 250 3.72 -10.56 12.14
CA PHE A 250 4.87 -11.15 11.41
C PHE A 250 6.21 -10.58 11.90
N PHE A 251 6.26 -9.29 12.21
CA PHE A 251 7.49 -8.63 12.68
C PHE A 251 7.59 -8.66 14.20
N ALA A 252 6.57 -8.12 14.86
CA ALA A 252 6.51 -8.01 16.31
C ALA A 252 5.08 -7.73 16.77
N GLY A 253 4.68 -8.40 17.86
CA GLY A 253 3.44 -8.09 18.55
C GLY A 253 3.56 -6.83 19.43
N PRO A 254 2.42 -6.33 19.95
CA PRO A 254 2.42 -5.28 20.95
C PRO A 254 3.17 -5.72 22.21
N SER A 255 4.10 -4.89 22.69
CA SER A 255 4.91 -5.15 23.86
C SER A 255 4.97 -3.92 24.75
N VAL A 256 5.23 -4.12 26.05
CA VAL A 256 5.52 -3.01 26.94
C VAL A 256 6.89 -2.39 26.60
N GLU A 257 7.84 -3.17 26.08
CA GLU A 257 9.18 -2.73 25.70
C GLU A 257 9.31 -2.39 24.21
N PRO A 258 10.10 -1.36 23.85
CA PRO A 258 10.45 -1.09 22.47
C PRO A 258 11.31 -2.21 21.90
N VAL A 259 11.18 -2.47 20.59
CA VAL A 259 12.05 -3.39 19.88
C VAL A 259 13.49 -2.89 19.87
N LYS A 260 14.46 -3.78 20.10
CA LYS A 260 15.89 -3.44 20.05
C LYS A 260 16.31 -3.10 18.61
N PRO A 261 17.12 -2.04 18.37
CA PRO A 261 17.52 -1.64 17.02
C PRO A 261 18.18 -2.75 16.18
N GLN A 262 19.01 -3.60 16.80
CA GLN A 262 19.68 -4.70 16.10
C GLN A 262 18.69 -5.78 15.64
N VAL A 263 17.65 -6.04 16.44
CA VAL A 263 16.58 -6.99 16.07
C VAL A 263 15.77 -6.42 14.92
N ALA A 264 15.39 -5.15 14.99
CA ALA A 264 14.69 -4.47 13.91
C ALA A 264 15.48 -4.51 12.59
N ALA A 265 16.78 -4.17 12.63
CA ALA A 265 17.64 -4.19 11.46
C ALA A 265 17.75 -5.59 10.85
N SER A 266 17.97 -6.61 11.68
CA SER A 266 18.06 -8.00 11.21
C SER A 266 16.77 -8.47 10.52
N LEU A 267 15.60 -8.12 11.07
CA LEU A 267 14.31 -8.46 10.46
C LEU A 267 14.15 -7.81 9.07
N MET A 268 14.53 -6.54 8.93
CA MET A 268 14.44 -5.80 7.67
C MET A 268 15.45 -6.31 6.63
N ASP A 269 16.66 -6.70 7.05
CA ASP A 269 17.68 -7.30 6.18
C ASP A 269 17.19 -8.66 5.62
N SER A 270 16.61 -9.52 6.47
CA SER A 270 16.05 -10.81 6.05
C SER A 270 14.91 -10.63 5.05
N LEU A 271 13.98 -9.70 5.32
CA LEU A 271 12.87 -9.42 4.42
C LEU A 271 13.34 -8.87 3.06
N SER A 272 14.34 -7.99 3.07
CA SER A 272 14.95 -7.44 1.85
C SER A 272 15.68 -8.51 1.03
N ALA A 273 16.29 -9.51 1.69
CA ALA A 273 16.88 -10.66 1.02
C ALA A 273 15.81 -11.54 0.36
N ALA A 274 14.75 -11.89 1.08
CA ALA A 274 13.63 -12.67 0.56
C ALA A 274 12.96 -11.99 -0.65
N LEU A 275 12.78 -10.67 -0.60
CA LEU A 275 12.27 -9.90 -1.73
C LEU A 275 13.18 -10.00 -2.96
N ARG A 276 14.50 -9.84 -2.80
CA ARG A 276 15.46 -9.95 -3.92
C ARG A 276 15.40 -11.31 -4.59
N GLU A 277 15.33 -12.38 -3.81
CA GLU A 277 15.22 -13.74 -4.35
C GLU A 277 13.90 -13.94 -5.11
N ARG A 278 12.79 -13.47 -4.55
CA ARG A 278 11.46 -13.54 -5.18
C ARG A 278 11.40 -12.76 -6.49
N VAL A 279 11.92 -11.53 -6.52
CA VAL A 279 11.98 -10.70 -7.72
C VAL A 279 12.85 -11.35 -8.80
N ALA A 280 14.06 -11.82 -8.44
CA ALA A 280 14.95 -12.49 -9.37
C ALA A 280 14.34 -13.77 -9.96
N ALA A 281 13.65 -14.57 -9.15
CA ALA A 281 12.94 -15.77 -9.61
C ALA A 281 11.81 -15.42 -10.59
N ARG A 282 11.02 -14.37 -10.29
CA ARG A 282 9.95 -13.88 -11.16
C ARG A 282 10.48 -13.37 -12.49
N GLU A 283 11.53 -12.55 -12.47
CA GLU A 283 12.17 -12.00 -13.68
C GLU A 283 12.76 -13.10 -14.56
N LYS A 284 13.41 -14.09 -13.96
CA LYS A 284 13.93 -15.26 -14.67
C LYS A 284 12.81 -16.06 -15.33
N ALA A 285 11.72 -16.33 -14.61
CA ALA A 285 10.56 -17.06 -15.13
C ALA A 285 9.88 -16.28 -16.28
N GLN A 286 9.70 -14.96 -16.12
CA GLN A 286 9.13 -14.09 -17.15
C GLN A 286 10.03 -14.03 -18.40
N SER A 287 11.34 -13.86 -18.22
CA SER A 287 12.29 -13.83 -19.33
C SER A 287 12.28 -15.15 -20.09
N ALA A 288 12.26 -16.29 -19.39
CA ALA A 288 12.17 -17.60 -20.02
C ALA A 288 10.85 -17.80 -20.79
N ARG A 289 9.72 -17.32 -20.24
CA ARG A 289 8.40 -17.36 -20.89
C ARG A 289 8.37 -16.52 -22.17
N LEU A 290 9.01 -15.35 -22.16
CA LEU A 290 8.95 -14.38 -23.27
C LEU A 290 10.06 -14.56 -24.31
N ALA A 291 11.16 -15.26 -23.99
CA ALA A 291 12.28 -15.48 -24.89
C ALA A 291 11.90 -16.04 -26.28
N PRO A 292 11.00 -17.05 -26.40
CA PRO A 292 10.58 -17.55 -27.71
C PRO A 292 9.93 -16.48 -28.61
N TYR A 293 9.18 -15.55 -28.00
CA TYR A 293 8.55 -14.45 -28.72
C TYR A 293 9.57 -13.45 -29.22
N VAL A 294 10.60 -13.14 -28.41
CA VAL A 294 11.69 -12.25 -28.82
C VAL A 294 12.41 -12.81 -30.04
N THR A 295 12.87 -14.06 -29.99
CA THR A 295 13.56 -14.71 -31.11
C THR A 295 12.69 -14.77 -32.37
N ALA A 296 11.42 -15.15 -32.21
CA ALA A 296 10.49 -15.24 -33.34
C ALA A 296 10.17 -13.86 -33.94
N LEU A 297 10.10 -12.80 -33.13
CA LEU A 297 9.84 -11.44 -33.59
C LEU A 297 11.05 -10.85 -34.36
N GLU A 298 12.27 -11.12 -33.90
CA GLU A 298 13.49 -10.74 -34.62
C GLU A 298 13.58 -11.43 -35.99
N THR A 299 13.25 -12.73 -36.03
CA THR A 299 13.21 -13.51 -37.27
C THR A 299 12.15 -12.97 -38.23
N ALA A 300 10.94 -12.71 -37.73
CA ALA A 300 9.85 -12.15 -38.52
C ALA A 300 10.18 -10.75 -39.07
N ALA A 301 10.84 -9.91 -38.27
CA ALA A 301 11.29 -8.60 -38.72
C ALA A 301 12.34 -8.71 -39.84
N ALA A 302 13.27 -9.67 -39.76
CA ALA A 302 14.24 -9.94 -40.82
C ALA A 302 13.57 -10.43 -42.12
N GLN A 303 12.52 -11.25 -42.01
CA GLN A 303 11.73 -11.71 -43.17
C GLN A 303 10.95 -10.56 -43.83
N LEU A 304 10.31 -9.70 -43.03
CA LEU A 304 9.65 -8.49 -43.55
C LEU A 304 10.63 -7.54 -44.24
N LEU A 305 11.84 -7.40 -43.71
CA LEU A 305 12.92 -6.63 -44.35
C LEU A 305 13.32 -7.22 -45.72
N ALA A 306 13.29 -8.56 -45.84
CA ALA A 306 13.55 -9.27 -47.09
C ALA A 306 12.38 -9.20 -48.10
N GLY A 307 11.24 -8.61 -47.71
CA GLY A 307 10.05 -8.45 -48.57
C GLY A 307 9.07 -9.63 -48.51
N GLU A 308 9.23 -10.53 -47.54
CA GLU A 308 8.27 -11.62 -47.34
C GLU A 308 6.88 -11.08 -46.91
N PRO A 309 5.78 -11.72 -47.32
CA PRO A 309 4.45 -11.35 -46.86
C PRO A 309 4.30 -11.43 -45.34
N ILE A 310 3.53 -10.52 -44.74
CA ILE A 310 3.28 -10.47 -43.29
C ILE A 310 2.72 -11.78 -42.73
N ALA A 311 1.85 -12.46 -43.49
CA ALA A 311 1.25 -13.73 -43.07
C ALA A 311 2.32 -14.82 -42.88
N ASP A 312 3.29 -14.89 -43.79
CA ASP A 312 4.37 -15.88 -43.76
C ASP A 312 5.39 -15.52 -42.69
N ALA A 313 5.76 -14.24 -42.59
CA ALA A 313 6.71 -13.76 -41.59
C ALA A 313 6.21 -13.95 -40.15
N THR A 314 4.89 -13.82 -39.91
CA THR A 314 4.30 -13.95 -38.57
C THR A 314 3.81 -15.37 -38.24
N ALA A 315 3.80 -16.29 -39.19
CA ALA A 315 3.31 -17.66 -38.97
C ALA A 315 3.98 -18.36 -37.76
N PRO A 316 5.31 -18.28 -37.55
CA PRO A 316 5.94 -18.87 -36.36
C PRO A 316 5.43 -18.26 -35.05
N LEU A 317 5.25 -16.94 -34.98
CA LEU A 317 4.74 -16.25 -33.79
C LEU A 317 3.33 -16.73 -33.45
N LEU A 318 2.47 -16.93 -34.46
CA LEU A 318 1.09 -17.36 -34.26
C LEU A 318 0.95 -18.81 -33.75
N THR A 319 2.00 -19.63 -33.85
CA THR A 319 2.02 -21.00 -33.30
C THR A 319 2.38 -21.05 -31.81
N LEU A 320 2.90 -19.95 -31.23
CA LEU A 320 3.24 -19.90 -29.81
C LEU A 320 1.98 -19.90 -28.93
N GLY A 321 2.04 -20.64 -27.81
CA GLY A 321 0.87 -21.08 -27.06
C GLY A 321 -0.05 -19.98 -26.50
N GLU A 322 0.44 -18.76 -26.35
CA GLU A 322 -0.30 -17.62 -25.77
C GLU A 322 -0.40 -16.41 -26.70
N THR A 323 0.04 -16.53 -27.95
CA THR A 323 -0.11 -15.46 -28.94
C THR A 323 -1.59 -15.13 -29.10
N ALA A 324 -1.95 -13.87 -28.89
CA ALA A 324 -3.28 -13.35 -29.16
C ALA A 324 -3.40 -12.94 -30.62
N ARG A 325 -2.42 -12.16 -31.10
CA ARG A 325 -2.38 -11.64 -32.48
C ARG A 325 -1.01 -11.07 -32.84
N CYS A 326 -0.73 -10.96 -34.13
CA CYS A 326 0.34 -10.14 -34.67
C CYS A 326 -0.25 -9.02 -35.54
N PHE A 327 0.41 -7.86 -35.57
CA PHE A 327 -0.02 -6.72 -36.40
C PHE A 327 1.18 -5.84 -36.72
N VAL A 328 1.09 -5.08 -37.82
CA VAL A 328 2.15 -4.17 -38.26
C VAL A 328 1.64 -2.74 -38.30
N LEU A 329 2.46 -1.81 -37.84
CA LEU A 329 2.21 -0.37 -37.89
C LEU A 329 3.15 0.29 -38.89
N ASP A 330 2.70 1.36 -39.54
CA ASP A 330 3.59 2.25 -40.30
C ASP A 330 4.39 3.18 -39.35
N GLY A 331 5.28 4.01 -39.93
CA GLY A 331 6.10 4.94 -39.18
C GLY A 331 5.33 6.06 -38.45
N SER A 332 4.03 6.22 -38.74
CA SER A 332 3.13 7.13 -38.02
C SER A 332 2.32 6.42 -36.92
N GLY A 333 2.45 5.11 -36.79
CA GLY A 333 1.71 4.30 -35.81
C GLY A 333 0.32 3.88 -36.29
N ARG A 334 0.00 4.01 -37.58
CA ARG A 334 -1.24 3.48 -38.15
C ARG A 334 -1.08 2.02 -38.51
N GLN A 335 -2.09 1.21 -38.21
CA GLN A 335 -2.03 -0.21 -38.51
C GLN A 335 -2.21 -0.48 -40.02
N ILE A 336 -1.29 -1.27 -40.56
CA ILE A 336 -1.27 -1.76 -41.94
C ILE A 336 -1.99 -3.11 -41.99
N GLY A 337 -3.09 -3.17 -42.74
CA GLY A 337 -3.93 -4.37 -42.85
C GLY A 337 -4.63 -4.73 -41.53
N ASP A 338 -5.26 -5.90 -41.51
CA ASP A 338 -5.92 -6.41 -40.30
C ASP A 338 -4.99 -7.31 -39.46
N ASN A 339 -5.45 -7.64 -38.26
CA ASN A 339 -4.73 -8.49 -37.31
C ASN A 339 -4.50 -9.90 -37.89
N GLN A 340 -3.28 -10.41 -37.72
CA GLN A 340 -2.98 -11.82 -37.94
C GLN A 340 -3.33 -12.59 -36.66
N LEU A 341 -4.24 -13.54 -36.76
CA LEU A 341 -4.79 -14.29 -35.62
C LEU A 341 -4.32 -15.75 -35.64
N PRO A 342 -4.13 -16.38 -34.46
CA PRO A 342 -3.84 -17.81 -34.39
C PRO A 342 -4.97 -18.66 -35.01
N PRO A 343 -4.64 -19.77 -35.69
CA PRO A 343 -5.65 -20.64 -36.30
C PRO A 343 -6.66 -21.16 -35.26
N GLY A 344 -7.96 -21.04 -35.57
CA GLY A 344 -9.04 -21.61 -34.74
C GLY A 344 -9.27 -20.94 -33.38
N ARG A 345 -8.61 -19.81 -33.07
CA ARG A 345 -8.77 -19.07 -31.80
C ARG A 345 -9.40 -17.70 -32.03
N THR A 346 -10.72 -17.62 -31.91
CA THR A 346 -11.41 -16.34 -31.59
C THR A 346 -11.89 -16.40 -30.14
N SER A 347 -11.38 -15.53 -29.26
CA SER A 347 -11.82 -15.52 -27.86
C SER A 347 -13.31 -15.16 -27.76
N GLN A 348 -14.06 -15.75 -26.82
CA GLN A 348 -15.46 -15.37 -26.60
C GLN A 348 -15.61 -13.90 -26.16
N ARG A 349 -14.58 -13.35 -25.52
CA ARG A 349 -14.52 -11.96 -25.08
C ARG A 349 -14.36 -10.99 -26.27
N ALA A 350 -13.53 -11.35 -27.26
CA ALA A 350 -13.45 -10.64 -28.54
C ALA A 350 -14.82 -10.54 -29.23
N LYS A 351 -15.67 -11.58 -29.14
CA LYS A 351 -17.04 -11.54 -29.68
C LYS A 351 -17.93 -10.50 -28.97
N ARG A 352 -17.71 -10.25 -27.67
CA ARG A 352 -18.45 -9.24 -26.88
C ARG A 352 -18.02 -7.81 -27.22
N PHE A 353 -16.75 -7.60 -27.59
CA PHE A 353 -16.17 -6.30 -27.95
C PHE A 353 -15.93 -6.14 -29.45
N ARG A 354 -16.83 -6.71 -30.30
CA ARG A 354 -16.72 -6.72 -31.76
C ARG A 354 -16.34 -5.39 -32.43
N PRO A 355 -16.85 -4.21 -31.99
CA PRO A 355 -16.45 -2.94 -32.61
C PRO A 355 -14.95 -2.62 -32.54
N LEU A 356 -14.21 -3.27 -31.64
CA LEU A 356 -12.77 -3.05 -31.42
C LEU A 356 -11.89 -4.06 -32.19
N LEU A 357 -12.48 -5.02 -32.92
CA LEU A 357 -11.73 -6.05 -33.64
C LEU A 357 -11.18 -5.59 -34.99
N HIS A 358 -11.90 -4.70 -35.68
CA HIS A 358 -11.46 -4.14 -36.95
C HIS A 358 -10.51 -2.99 -36.66
N SER A 359 -9.21 -3.24 -36.82
CA SER A 359 -8.17 -2.26 -36.48
C SER A 359 -7.35 -1.78 -37.69
N GLU A 360 -7.72 -2.16 -38.90
CA GLU A 360 -7.11 -1.60 -40.11
C GLU A 360 -7.28 -0.08 -40.13
N GLY A 361 -6.16 0.65 -40.29
CA GLY A 361 -6.13 2.11 -40.24
C GLY A 361 -6.28 2.72 -38.84
N ALA A 362 -6.41 1.92 -37.78
CA ALA A 362 -6.43 2.42 -36.40
C ALA A 362 -5.07 3.05 -36.02
N SER A 363 -5.11 4.12 -35.23
CA SER A 363 -3.90 4.79 -34.74
C SER A 363 -3.50 4.27 -33.36
N TRP A 364 -2.25 3.81 -33.28
CA TRP A 364 -1.62 3.29 -32.08
C TRP A 364 -0.39 4.11 -31.65
N GLU A 365 -0.22 5.31 -32.23
CA GLU A 365 0.96 6.17 -32.05
C GLU A 365 1.26 6.54 -30.58
N ARG A 366 0.23 6.55 -29.71
CA ARG A 366 0.35 6.89 -28.28
C ARG A 366 0.70 5.69 -27.39
N ARG A 367 0.79 4.50 -27.96
CA ARG A 367 0.94 3.27 -27.16
C ARG A 367 2.40 3.03 -26.79
N PRO A 368 2.69 2.53 -25.57
CA PRO A 368 4.06 2.32 -25.12
C PRO A 368 4.88 1.42 -26.05
N TYR A 369 4.30 0.34 -26.57
CA TYR A 369 5.01 -0.57 -27.49
C TYR A 369 5.48 0.15 -28.77
N PHE A 370 4.65 1.03 -29.35
CA PHE A 370 5.03 1.78 -30.54
C PHE A 370 6.12 2.81 -30.23
N ILE A 371 5.90 3.61 -29.19
CA ILE A 371 6.84 4.68 -28.79
C ILE A 371 8.22 4.09 -28.49
N GLN A 372 8.30 2.96 -27.78
CA GLN A 372 9.59 2.35 -27.42
C GLN A 372 10.28 1.71 -28.63
N ALA A 373 9.54 1.00 -29.48
CA ALA A 373 10.09 0.45 -30.72
C ALA A 373 10.70 1.53 -31.63
N MET A 374 10.02 2.67 -31.77
CA MET A 374 10.52 3.81 -32.56
C MET A 374 11.74 4.49 -31.94
N ARG A 375 11.87 4.49 -30.60
CA ARG A 375 13.04 5.07 -29.91
C ARG A 375 14.31 4.25 -30.10
N GLN A 376 14.20 2.93 -30.21
CA GLN A 376 15.36 2.05 -30.45
C GLN A 376 15.02 1.01 -31.53
N PRO A 377 15.06 1.40 -32.82
CA PRO A 377 14.83 0.49 -33.93
C PRO A 377 15.81 -0.68 -33.95
N GLY A 378 15.35 -1.83 -34.46
CA GLY A 378 16.14 -3.07 -34.54
C GLY A 378 16.27 -3.83 -33.23
N ARG A 379 15.62 -3.37 -32.14
CA ARG A 379 15.55 -4.08 -30.86
C ARG A 379 14.13 -4.41 -30.49
N VAL A 380 13.92 -5.59 -29.90
CA VAL A 380 12.63 -5.98 -29.36
C VAL A 380 12.38 -5.26 -28.03
N HIS A 381 11.19 -4.69 -27.90
CA HIS A 381 10.69 -4.05 -26.68
C HIS A 381 9.49 -4.82 -26.16
N LEU A 382 9.47 -5.07 -24.85
CA LEU A 382 8.36 -5.70 -24.14
C LEU A 382 7.68 -4.67 -23.24
N THR A 383 6.35 -4.58 -23.31
CA THR A 383 5.60 -3.76 -22.36
C THR A 383 5.48 -4.47 -21.00
N PRO A 384 5.26 -3.72 -19.90
CA PRO A 384 4.60 -4.29 -18.74
C PRO A 384 3.21 -4.85 -19.11
N PRO A 385 2.63 -5.76 -18.30
CA PRO A 385 1.27 -6.22 -18.50
C PRO A 385 0.27 -5.07 -18.50
N TYR A 386 -0.60 -5.00 -19.49
CA TYR A 386 -1.65 -3.98 -19.59
C TYR A 386 -2.92 -4.55 -20.22
N LEU A 387 -4.03 -3.84 -20.08
CA LEU A 387 -5.29 -4.26 -20.69
C LEU A 387 -5.31 -3.86 -22.17
N SER A 388 -5.33 -4.85 -23.08
CA SER A 388 -5.47 -4.61 -24.51
C SER A 388 -6.87 -4.08 -24.83
N ILE A 389 -6.93 -3.02 -25.65
CA ILE A 389 -8.22 -2.43 -26.07
C ILE A 389 -8.98 -3.38 -26.99
N ASN A 390 -8.29 -4.07 -27.91
CA ASN A 390 -8.97 -4.81 -28.97
C ASN A 390 -9.69 -6.06 -28.48
N GLU A 391 -9.23 -6.62 -27.36
CA GLU A 391 -9.75 -7.88 -26.86
C GLU A 391 -10.17 -7.83 -25.38
N ALA A 392 -9.94 -6.70 -24.70
CA ALA A 392 -10.20 -6.51 -23.27
C ALA A 392 -9.57 -7.61 -22.39
N HIS A 393 -8.41 -8.13 -22.81
CA HIS A 393 -7.61 -9.11 -22.06
C HIS A 393 -6.31 -8.47 -21.59
N LEU A 394 -5.75 -8.96 -20.47
CA LEU A 394 -4.42 -8.56 -20.03
C LEU A 394 -3.37 -9.16 -20.98
N CYS A 395 -2.51 -8.33 -21.57
CA CYS A 395 -1.44 -8.78 -22.44
C CYS A 395 -0.10 -8.12 -22.11
N VAL A 396 0.95 -8.75 -22.62
CA VAL A 396 2.23 -8.10 -22.88
C VAL A 396 2.37 -7.96 -24.39
N THR A 397 2.77 -6.79 -24.87
CA THR A 397 3.09 -6.61 -26.29
C THR A 397 4.60 -6.62 -26.48
N ALA A 398 5.09 -7.50 -27.36
CA ALA A 398 6.45 -7.42 -27.88
C ALA A 398 6.43 -6.65 -29.22
N SER A 399 7.37 -5.75 -29.43
CA SER A 399 7.39 -4.89 -30.62
C SER A 399 8.82 -4.61 -31.10
N ILE A 400 9.00 -4.50 -32.41
CA ILE A 400 10.29 -4.18 -33.04
C ILE A 400 10.06 -3.26 -34.23
N ALA A 401 10.82 -2.16 -34.31
CA ALA A 401 10.80 -1.28 -35.48
C ALA A 401 11.91 -1.67 -36.47
N ALA A 402 11.56 -1.73 -37.75
CA ALA A 402 12.47 -2.07 -38.84
C ALA A 402 12.24 -1.15 -40.05
N HIS A 403 13.27 -0.92 -40.86
CA HIS A 403 13.19 -0.13 -42.09
C HIS A 403 12.98 -1.05 -43.29
N THR A 404 11.73 -1.30 -43.66
CA THR A 404 11.38 -2.16 -44.78
C THR A 404 11.38 -1.37 -46.10
N PRO A 405 11.27 -2.04 -47.27
CA PRO A 405 11.12 -1.35 -48.55
C PRO A 405 9.92 -0.37 -48.61
N HIS A 406 8.96 -0.52 -47.70
CA HIS A 406 7.77 0.33 -47.59
C HIS A 406 7.92 1.46 -46.54
N GLY A 407 9.13 1.69 -46.04
CA GLY A 407 9.43 2.67 -45.01
C GLY A 407 9.59 2.04 -43.61
N THR A 408 9.63 2.88 -42.58
CA THR A 408 9.69 2.38 -41.20
C THR A 408 8.38 1.68 -40.85
N GLN A 409 8.48 0.46 -40.35
CA GLN A 409 7.35 -0.34 -39.88
C GLN A 409 7.65 -0.89 -38.48
N VAL A 410 6.60 -1.06 -37.68
CA VAL A 410 6.70 -1.67 -36.35
C VAL A 410 5.89 -2.96 -36.34
N LEU A 411 6.58 -4.09 -36.20
CA LEU A 411 5.94 -5.38 -36.02
C LEU A 411 5.65 -5.59 -34.53
N CYS A 412 4.40 -5.93 -34.22
CA CYS A 412 3.91 -6.15 -32.87
C CYS A 412 3.31 -7.55 -32.73
N VAL A 413 3.47 -8.14 -31.55
CA VAL A 413 2.76 -9.36 -31.11
C VAL A 413 2.18 -9.13 -29.73
N ASP A 414 0.88 -9.37 -29.58
CA ASP A 414 0.21 -9.39 -28.27
C ASP A 414 0.24 -10.81 -27.72
N ILE A 415 0.68 -10.94 -26.47
CA ILE A 415 0.85 -12.19 -25.74
C ILE A 415 -0.14 -12.18 -24.58
N ASN A 416 -1.07 -13.14 -24.54
CA ASN A 416 -2.04 -13.25 -23.48
C ASN A 416 -1.31 -13.42 -22.14
N TRP A 417 -1.58 -12.51 -21.21
CA TRP A 417 -0.97 -12.48 -19.89
C TRP A 417 -1.91 -13.07 -18.81
N GLU A 418 -3.12 -13.46 -19.17
CA GLU A 418 -4.02 -14.15 -18.24
C GLU A 418 -3.31 -15.38 -17.65
N VAL A 419 -3.38 -15.43 -16.33
CA VAL A 419 -2.43 -16.15 -15.49
C VAL A 419 -2.55 -17.64 -15.77
N ALA A 420 -1.41 -18.31 -15.92
CA ALA A 420 -1.27 -19.75 -15.68
C ALA A 420 -1.62 -20.16 -14.22
N ALA A 421 -2.50 -19.44 -13.52
CA ALA A 421 -2.93 -19.69 -12.13
C ALA A 421 -4.20 -20.54 -12.04
N HIS A 422 -4.62 -21.19 -13.13
CA HIS A 422 -5.63 -22.26 -13.08
C HIS A 422 -5.04 -23.63 -13.46
N ARG A 423 -3.71 -23.78 -13.41
CA ARG A 423 -3.04 -25.07 -13.55
C ARG A 423 -1.98 -25.25 -12.48
N ASN A 424 -2.43 -25.36 -11.23
CA ASN A 424 -1.94 -26.31 -10.22
C ASN A 424 -2.83 -26.24 -8.99
#